data_AF-A0A835TIX5-F1
#
_entry.id   AF-A0A835TIX5-F1
#
_cell.length_a   1.000
_cell.length_b   1.000
_cell.length_c   1.000
_cell.angle_alpha   90.00
_cell.angle_beta   90.00
_cell.angle_gamma   90.00
#
_symmetry.space_group_name_H-M   'P 1'
#
loop_
_entity.id
_entity.type
_entity.pdbx_description
1 polymer ?
#
loop_
_entity_poly.entity_id
_entity_poly.type
_entity_poly.pdbx_seq_one_letter_code
_entity_poly.pdbx_strand_id
1 'polypeptide(L)'
;MDVSPSKSDDFSISLDESMSTCDSFKSPEIEYIDSNEITAIDSINKKTLSNLYISDHVESAENMCIRDALADMETDDKIVDVDDNYQDPQLCATIACDIYKHLRASEMKKRPSTDFMDRVQKDVNASMRAILVDWLVEVAEEYRLVPDTLYLTVNYIDRYMSGNVMNRQRLQLLGVACMMIAAKYEEICAPQVEEFCYITDNTYFRDEVLEMESTVLNYLKFEMTAPTAKCFLRRFVRAAQGINEVPSMQLECLANYIAELSLLEYSMLCYAPSLVAASAIFLAKYILLPSKKPWVLKLTIIPDPPFLLQQNSTLQHYTLYKPVDLSDCVKDLHRLCCGGHNSTLPAIREKYSQHKYKFVAKKYCPPSIPGEFFQNLGW
;
A
#
# COMPACT_ATOMS: atom_id res chain seq x y z
N MET A 1 22.86 58.83 36.74
CA MET A 1 22.62 60.10 36.05
C MET A 1 23.77 60.37 35.11
N ASP A 2 23.69 60.29 33.80
CA ASP A 2 22.87 59.53 32.87
C ASP A 2 23.52 59.76 31.50
N VAL A 3 23.25 58.83 30.58
CA VAL A 3 23.36 58.91 29.12
C VAL A 3 24.69 58.49 28.47
N SER A 4 24.53 57.39 27.73
CA SER A 4 25.38 56.67 26.78
C SER A 4 25.89 57.49 25.58
N PRO A 5 26.73 56.87 24.73
CA PRO A 5 26.27 56.70 23.35
C PRO A 5 26.41 55.26 22.85
N SER A 6 25.42 54.90 22.02
CA SER A 6 25.15 53.65 21.33
C SER A 6 26.31 53.15 20.45
N LYS A 7 26.71 51.90 20.65
CA LYS A 7 27.40 51.07 19.66
C LYS A 7 26.41 50.02 19.15
N SER A 8 26.50 49.74 17.86
CA SER A 8 25.78 48.70 17.12
C SER A 8 26.15 47.31 17.65
N ASP A 9 25.17 46.59 18.19
CA ASP A 9 25.30 45.20 18.59
C ASP A 9 25.03 44.29 17.39
N ASP A 10 26.09 43.69 16.85
CA ASP A 10 26.05 42.42 16.13
C ASP A 10 25.73 41.32 17.15
N PHE A 11 24.48 40.87 17.16
CA PHE A 11 24.06 39.72 17.95
C PHE A 11 24.60 38.43 17.33
N SER A 12 25.70 37.94 17.87
CA SER A 12 26.11 36.54 17.75
C SER A 12 25.26 35.69 18.72
N ILE A 13 24.37 34.88 18.16
CA ILE A 13 23.63 33.86 18.90
C ILE A 13 24.44 32.58 18.86
N SER A 14 24.95 32.18 20.03
CA SER A 14 25.57 30.89 20.31
C SER A 14 24.55 29.76 20.15
N LEU A 15 24.68 28.99 19.08
CA LEU A 15 24.04 27.68 18.92
C LEU A 15 24.96 26.61 19.53
N ASP A 16 24.47 25.97 20.59
CA ASP A 16 25.11 24.80 21.19
C ASP A 16 24.76 23.58 20.31
N GLU A 17 25.65 23.26 19.36
CA GLU A 17 25.60 22.04 18.55
C GLU A 17 26.24 20.89 19.33
N SER A 18 25.41 20.14 20.06
CA SER A 18 25.73 18.74 20.36
C SER A 18 25.21 17.85 19.22
N MET A 19 25.83 18.01 18.05
CA MET A 19 25.70 17.03 16.97
C MET A 19 26.50 15.78 17.33
N SER A 20 25.79 14.68 17.59
CA SER A 20 26.35 13.34 17.58
C SER A 20 26.86 13.08 16.16
N THR A 21 28.18 13.16 15.97
CA THR A 21 28.84 12.84 14.72
C THR A 21 28.81 11.33 14.53
N CYS A 22 27.92 10.85 13.66
CA CYS A 22 27.95 9.50 13.14
C CYS A 22 29.20 9.33 12.25
N ASP A 23 30.29 8.78 12.81
CA ASP A 23 31.49 8.37 12.07
C ASP A 23 31.24 7.10 11.23
N SER A 24 30.37 7.19 10.23
CA SER A 24 30.05 6.06 9.33
C SER A 24 30.44 6.30 7.86
N PHE A 25 31.51 7.07 7.62
CA PHE A 25 32.17 7.16 6.32
C PHE A 25 33.53 6.47 6.32
N LYS A 26 33.55 5.19 6.70
CA LYS A 26 34.59 4.25 6.26
C LYS A 26 33.89 2.97 5.82
N SER A 27 33.80 2.77 4.51
CA SER A 27 33.45 1.46 3.96
C SER A 27 34.39 0.41 4.54
N PRO A 28 33.90 -0.77 4.98
CA PRO A 28 34.79 -1.86 5.31
C PRO A 28 35.61 -2.21 4.06
N GLU A 29 36.92 -2.39 4.22
CA GLU A 29 37.72 -3.05 3.18
C GLU A 29 37.15 -4.46 3.02
N ILE A 30 36.46 -4.68 1.90
CA ILE A 30 35.99 -6.00 1.52
C ILE A 30 37.23 -6.79 1.09
N GLU A 31 37.71 -7.65 1.98
CA GLU A 31 38.57 -8.77 1.60
C GLU A 31 37.75 -9.67 0.65
N TYR A 32 38.06 -9.59 -0.64
CA TYR A 32 37.54 -10.54 -1.61
C TYR A 32 38.02 -11.94 -1.22
N ILE A 33 37.08 -12.80 -0.82
CA ILE A 33 37.36 -14.21 -0.55
C ILE A 33 37.83 -14.86 -1.86
N ASP A 34 38.93 -15.60 -1.71
CA ASP A 34 39.70 -16.24 -2.77
C ASP A 34 38.88 -17.21 -3.63
N SER A 35 39.41 -17.41 -4.83
CA SER A 35 38.76 -17.77 -6.07
C SER A 35 38.40 -19.25 -6.21
N ASN A 36 37.54 -19.79 -5.34
CA ASN A 36 37.14 -21.21 -5.38
C ASN A 36 35.62 -21.50 -5.46
N GLU A 37 34.74 -20.48 -5.57
CA GLU A 37 33.27 -20.69 -5.68
C GLU A 37 32.65 -20.25 -7.01
N ILE A 38 33.46 -20.12 -8.08
CA ILE A 38 32.97 -19.75 -9.42
C ILE A 38 31.89 -20.74 -9.91
N THR A 39 32.04 -22.03 -9.62
CA THR A 39 31.10 -23.09 -10.02
C THR A 39 29.73 -23.04 -9.32
N ALA A 40 29.64 -22.54 -8.08
CA ALA A 40 28.37 -22.44 -7.36
C ALA A 40 27.54 -21.25 -7.88
N ILE A 41 28.21 -20.13 -8.11
CA ILE A 41 27.62 -18.91 -8.68
C ILE A 41 27.14 -19.16 -10.11
N ASP A 42 27.94 -19.86 -10.93
CA ASP A 42 27.57 -20.23 -12.30
C ASP A 42 26.37 -21.19 -12.34
N SER A 43 26.27 -22.09 -11.36
CA SER A 43 25.15 -23.03 -11.25
C SER A 43 23.85 -22.32 -10.86
N ILE A 44 23.93 -21.35 -9.95
CA ILE A 44 22.79 -20.48 -9.58
C ILE A 44 22.38 -19.62 -10.79
N ASN A 45 23.34 -18.99 -11.48
CA ASN A 45 23.06 -18.17 -12.66
C ASN A 45 22.42 -18.97 -13.78
N LYS A 46 22.92 -20.19 -14.09
CA LYS A 46 22.28 -21.07 -15.08
C LYS A 46 20.86 -21.47 -14.70
N LYS A 47 20.61 -21.73 -13.41
CA LYS A 47 19.28 -22.09 -12.91
C LYS A 47 18.31 -20.91 -13.00
N THR A 48 18.79 -19.70 -12.74
CA THR A 48 18.04 -18.45 -12.89
C THR A 48 17.72 -18.15 -14.36
N LEU A 49 18.71 -18.26 -15.26
CA LEU A 49 18.54 -18.04 -16.71
C LEU A 49 17.55 -19.04 -17.33
N SER A 50 17.65 -20.32 -16.95
CA SER A 50 16.73 -21.37 -17.42
C SER A 50 15.30 -21.17 -16.94
N ASN A 51 15.10 -20.61 -15.74
CA ASN A 51 13.75 -20.39 -15.18
C ASN A 51 13.10 -19.11 -15.74
N LEU A 52 13.90 -18.16 -16.23
CA LEU A 52 13.42 -16.86 -16.73
C LEU A 52 13.31 -16.79 -18.26
N TYR A 53 13.61 -17.88 -19.00
CA TYR A 53 13.62 -17.90 -20.47
C TYR A 53 14.43 -16.75 -21.10
N ILE A 54 15.53 -16.34 -20.45
CA ILE A 54 16.43 -15.32 -20.98
C ILE A 54 17.43 -16.05 -21.90
N SER A 55 17.26 -15.90 -23.20
CA SER A 55 18.19 -16.41 -24.22
C SER A 55 19.22 -15.34 -24.56
N ASP A 56 20.52 -15.68 -24.55
CA ASP A 56 21.66 -14.79 -24.85
C ASP A 56 21.81 -14.43 -26.34
N HIS A 57 20.72 -14.47 -27.11
CA HIS A 57 20.74 -14.01 -28.50
C HIS A 57 20.28 -12.56 -28.59
N VAL A 58 21.25 -11.66 -28.72
CA VAL A 58 21.03 -10.28 -29.17
C VAL A 58 20.63 -10.33 -30.65
N GLU A 59 19.34 -10.41 -30.94
CA GLU A 59 18.81 -10.06 -32.25
C GLU A 59 18.49 -8.56 -32.29
N SER A 60 19.27 -7.84 -33.08
CA SER A 60 18.97 -6.46 -33.47
C SER A 60 17.82 -6.46 -34.47
N ALA A 61 16.59 -6.22 -34.00
CA ALA A 61 15.52 -5.64 -34.81
C ALA A 61 14.35 -5.22 -33.91
N GLU A 62 14.00 -3.94 -34.03
CA GLU A 62 12.67 -3.34 -33.81
C GLU A 62 11.53 -4.32 -33.47
N ASN A 63 11.36 -4.65 -32.19
CA ASN A 63 10.15 -5.27 -31.68
C ASN A 63 9.56 -4.37 -30.60
N MET A 64 9.03 -3.23 -31.04
CA MET A 64 8.06 -2.46 -30.27
C MET A 64 6.80 -3.33 -30.20
N CYS A 65 6.58 -4.00 -29.06
CA CYS A 65 5.47 -4.93 -28.91
C CYS A 65 4.15 -4.17 -29.05
N ILE A 66 3.43 -4.49 -30.12
CA ILE A 66 2.12 -3.96 -30.48
C ILE A 66 1.15 -4.31 -29.34
N ARG A 67 0.45 -3.28 -28.84
CA ARG A 67 -0.79 -3.42 -28.05
C ARG A 67 -1.71 -4.35 -28.81
N ASP A 68 -1.99 -5.54 -28.28
CA ASP A 68 -3.28 -6.23 -28.42
C ASP A 68 -3.26 -7.55 -27.63
N ALA A 69 -4.08 -7.62 -26.58
CA ALA A 69 -4.82 -8.82 -26.15
C ALA A 69 -5.46 -8.59 -24.77
N LEU A 70 -6.58 -7.85 -24.76
CA LEU A 70 -7.73 -8.14 -23.92
C LEU A 70 -8.98 -7.79 -24.75
N ALA A 71 -9.53 -8.81 -25.42
CA ALA A 71 -10.86 -8.91 -26.02
C ALA A 71 -11.37 -7.73 -26.89
N ASP A 72 -11.75 -8.05 -28.14
CA ASP A 72 -12.59 -7.22 -29.00
C ASP A 72 -13.87 -6.79 -28.25
N MET A 73 -13.81 -5.59 -27.67
CA MET A 73 -14.97 -4.75 -27.44
C MET A 73 -14.78 -3.50 -28.28
N GLU A 74 -15.81 -3.21 -29.07
CA GLU A 74 -15.89 -2.18 -30.08
C GLU A 74 -15.15 -0.89 -29.68
N THR A 75 -14.20 -0.50 -30.53
CA THR A 75 -13.43 0.73 -30.44
C THR A 75 -14.30 1.94 -30.75
N ASP A 76 -14.74 2.68 -29.72
CA ASP A 76 -14.86 4.13 -29.80
C ASP A 76 -14.93 4.77 -28.39
N ASP A 77 -13.81 4.76 -27.68
CA ASP A 77 -13.55 5.61 -26.49
C ASP A 77 -12.04 5.62 -26.21
N LYS A 78 -11.36 6.78 -26.32
CA LYS A 78 -9.90 6.87 -26.12
C LYS A 78 -9.51 6.60 -24.65
N ILE A 79 -9.25 5.34 -24.32
CA ILE A 79 -8.63 4.94 -23.04
C ILE A 79 -7.31 5.69 -22.89
N VAL A 80 -7.15 6.38 -21.76
CA VAL A 80 -5.95 7.15 -21.45
C VAL A 80 -4.87 6.20 -20.94
N ASP A 81 -3.68 6.23 -21.54
CA ASP A 81 -2.57 5.39 -21.08
C ASP A 81 -1.93 5.98 -19.81
N VAL A 82 -2.13 5.34 -18.66
CA VAL A 82 -1.63 5.83 -17.36
C VAL A 82 -0.19 5.38 -17.05
N ASP A 83 0.38 4.54 -17.90
CA ASP A 83 1.70 3.95 -17.76
C ASP A 83 2.72 4.55 -18.77
N ASP A 84 2.38 5.67 -19.43
CA ASP A 84 3.16 6.28 -20.51
C ASP A 84 4.41 7.08 -20.07
N ASN A 85 4.64 7.20 -18.76
CA ASN A 85 5.80 7.90 -18.23
C ASN A 85 7.02 6.97 -18.14
N TYR A 86 7.78 6.93 -19.24
CA TYR A 86 9.04 6.19 -19.37
C TYR A 86 10.24 6.81 -18.65
N GLN A 87 10.11 8.03 -18.11
CA GLN A 87 11.21 8.73 -17.43
C GLN A 87 11.32 8.36 -15.95
N ASP A 88 10.23 7.91 -15.35
CA ASP A 88 10.21 7.46 -13.96
C ASP A 88 10.40 5.94 -13.89
N PRO A 89 11.59 5.44 -13.44
CA PRO A 89 11.86 4.01 -13.38
C PRO A 89 10.96 3.26 -12.40
N GLN A 90 10.35 3.94 -11.41
CA GLN A 90 9.44 3.32 -10.44
C GLN A 90 8.12 2.88 -11.08
N LEU A 91 7.81 3.35 -12.29
CA LEU A 91 6.56 3.03 -12.98
C LEU A 91 6.70 1.80 -13.84
N CYS A 92 7.94 1.45 -14.20
CA CYS A 92 8.27 0.30 -15.04
C CYS A 92 7.38 0.27 -16.30
N ALA A 93 7.20 1.43 -16.94
CA ALA A 93 6.24 1.66 -18.04
C ALA A 93 6.19 0.54 -19.08
N THR A 94 7.36 0.03 -19.50
CA THR A 94 7.49 -1.04 -20.51
C THR A 94 6.90 -2.39 -20.09
N ILE A 95 6.86 -2.69 -18.80
CA ILE A 95 6.39 -3.98 -18.24
C ILE A 95 5.22 -3.82 -17.26
N ALA A 96 4.69 -2.60 -17.10
CA ALA A 96 3.63 -2.29 -16.15
C ALA A 96 2.42 -3.23 -16.34
N CYS A 97 2.01 -3.45 -17.59
CA CYS A 97 0.90 -4.36 -17.91
C CYS A 97 1.11 -5.77 -17.33
N ASP A 98 2.31 -6.33 -17.51
CA ASP A 98 2.64 -7.68 -17.03
C ASP A 98 2.74 -7.74 -15.51
N ILE A 99 3.29 -6.69 -14.87
CA ILE A 99 3.31 -6.56 -13.41
C ILE A 99 1.88 -6.65 -12.86
N TYR A 100 0.94 -5.86 -13.37
CA TYR A 100 -0.44 -5.86 -12.84
C TYR A 100 -1.21 -7.13 -13.21
N LYS A 101 -0.97 -7.74 -14.38
CA LYS A 101 -1.50 -9.07 -14.71
C LYS A 101 -1.01 -10.10 -13.70
N HIS A 102 0.27 -10.08 -13.38
CA HIS A 102 0.85 -10.96 -12.37
C HIS A 102 0.26 -10.71 -10.98
N LEU A 103 0.17 -9.44 -10.54
CA LEU A 103 -0.42 -9.09 -9.25
C LEU A 103 -1.86 -9.60 -9.12
N ARG A 104 -2.69 -9.45 -10.17
CA ARG A 104 -4.07 -9.98 -10.19
C ARG A 104 -4.10 -11.51 -10.13
N ALA A 105 -3.24 -12.19 -10.88
CA ALA A 105 -3.16 -13.65 -10.83
C ALA A 105 -2.66 -14.18 -9.48
N SER A 106 -1.87 -13.39 -8.75
CA SER A 106 -1.25 -13.76 -7.48
C SER A 106 -2.07 -13.35 -6.24
N GLU A 107 -3.01 -12.40 -6.35
CA GLU A 107 -3.76 -11.88 -5.19
C GLU A 107 -4.61 -12.93 -4.48
N MET A 108 -4.98 -14.00 -5.20
CA MET A 108 -5.74 -15.13 -4.64
C MET A 108 -4.86 -16.21 -4.01
N LYS A 109 -3.56 -16.28 -4.38
CA LYS A 109 -2.67 -17.38 -3.95
C LYS A 109 -2.13 -17.20 -2.53
N LYS A 110 -1.98 -15.95 -2.08
CA LYS A 110 -1.33 -15.59 -0.81
C LYS A 110 -2.28 -14.90 0.16
N ARG A 111 -3.54 -15.30 0.11
CA ARG A 111 -4.60 -14.71 0.92
C ARG A 111 -4.77 -15.49 2.24
N PRO A 112 -4.90 -14.80 3.39
CA PRO A 112 -5.31 -15.43 4.63
C PRO A 112 -6.66 -16.15 4.50
N SER A 113 -6.92 -17.13 5.38
CA SER A 113 -8.25 -17.72 5.44
C SER A 113 -9.27 -16.68 5.94
N THR A 114 -10.45 -16.61 5.34
CA THR A 114 -11.46 -15.61 5.76
C THR A 114 -12.21 -16.01 7.04
N ASP A 115 -11.92 -17.19 7.59
CA ASP A 115 -12.61 -17.79 8.73
C ASP A 115 -11.65 -18.30 9.83
N PHE A 116 -10.37 -17.92 9.79
CA PHE A 116 -9.40 -18.40 10.79
C PHE A 116 -9.72 -17.97 12.22
N MET A 117 -10.42 -16.85 12.41
CA MET A 117 -10.84 -16.42 13.74
C MET A 117 -11.81 -17.43 14.36
N ASP A 118 -12.70 -18.01 13.56
CA ASP A 118 -13.67 -18.99 14.06
C ASP A 118 -13.13 -20.41 14.06
N ARG A 119 -12.29 -20.77 13.07
CA ARG A 119 -11.81 -22.14 12.86
C ARG A 119 -10.55 -22.49 13.64
N VAL A 120 -9.64 -21.54 13.80
CA VAL A 120 -8.29 -21.78 14.33
C VAL A 120 -8.12 -21.12 15.69
N GLN A 121 -8.50 -19.85 15.80
CA GLN A 121 -8.25 -19.09 17.02
C GLN A 121 -9.22 -19.48 18.13
N LYS A 122 -8.67 -19.67 19.34
CA LYS A 122 -9.44 -20.01 20.55
C LYS A 122 -9.38 -18.92 21.61
N ASP A 123 -8.28 -18.17 21.63
CA ASP A 123 -7.98 -17.18 22.66
C ASP A 123 -7.83 -15.75 22.10
N VAL A 124 -7.74 -15.61 20.77
CA VAL A 124 -7.68 -14.35 20.04
C VAL A 124 -8.97 -14.16 19.26
N ASN A 125 -9.48 -12.93 19.22
CA ASN A 125 -10.66 -12.57 18.43
C ASN A 125 -10.38 -11.37 17.50
N ALA A 126 -11.33 -11.06 16.62
CA ALA A 126 -11.21 -9.95 15.66
C ALA A 126 -10.93 -8.59 16.32
N SER A 127 -11.46 -8.33 17.52
CA SER A 127 -11.22 -7.08 18.24
C SER A 127 -9.78 -6.97 18.74
N MET A 128 -9.20 -8.06 19.27
CA MET A 128 -7.79 -8.08 19.67
C MET A 128 -6.85 -7.88 18.48
N ARG A 129 -7.19 -8.47 17.33
CA ARG A 129 -6.46 -8.20 16.06
C ARG A 129 -6.55 -6.73 15.69
N ALA A 130 -7.73 -6.12 15.74
CA ALA A 130 -7.90 -4.70 15.41
C ALA A 130 -7.09 -3.79 16.35
N ILE A 131 -7.05 -4.09 17.67
CA ILE A 131 -6.20 -3.38 18.64
C ILE A 131 -4.72 -3.50 18.28
N LEU A 132 -4.26 -4.71 17.91
CA LEU A 132 -2.88 -4.90 17.47
C LEU A 132 -2.56 -4.06 16.22
N VAL A 133 -3.42 -4.11 15.21
CA VAL A 133 -3.20 -3.39 13.94
C VAL A 133 -3.24 -1.88 14.15
N ASP A 134 -4.12 -1.36 15.01
CA ASP A 134 -4.17 0.05 15.37
C ASP A 134 -2.86 0.51 16.00
N TRP A 135 -2.34 -0.24 16.97
CA TRP A 135 -1.03 0.04 17.55
C TRP A 135 0.11 -0.06 16.53
N LEU A 136 0.09 -1.05 15.63
CA LEU A 136 1.10 -1.18 14.57
C LEU A 136 1.08 -0.01 13.57
N VAL A 137 -0.05 0.68 13.40
CA VAL A 137 -0.09 1.94 12.63
C VAL A 137 0.72 3.02 13.32
N GLU A 138 0.66 3.12 14.65
CA GLU A 138 1.47 4.06 15.43
C GLU A 138 2.96 3.72 15.33
N VAL A 139 3.32 2.43 15.47
CA VAL A 139 4.71 1.95 15.31
C VAL A 139 5.26 2.28 13.92
N ALA A 140 4.44 2.10 12.87
CA ALA A 140 4.84 2.44 11.51
C ALA A 140 5.06 3.96 11.33
N GLU A 141 4.26 4.79 11.99
CA GLU A 141 4.45 6.25 11.97
C GLU A 141 5.69 6.70 12.76
N GLU A 142 5.94 6.09 13.93
CA GLU A 142 7.10 6.37 14.78
C GLU A 142 8.41 6.09 14.04
N TYR A 143 8.51 4.91 13.41
CA TYR A 143 9.67 4.52 12.62
C TYR A 143 9.65 5.00 11.17
N ARG A 144 8.63 5.77 10.78
CA ARG A 144 8.47 6.34 9.43
C ARG A 144 8.54 5.28 8.32
N LEU A 145 7.99 4.10 8.58
CA LEU A 145 7.96 3.00 7.63
C LEU A 145 7.07 3.34 6.44
N VAL A 146 7.42 2.81 5.26
CA VAL A 146 6.57 2.97 4.07
C VAL A 146 5.24 2.22 4.27
N PRO A 147 4.14 2.68 3.65
CA PRO A 147 2.84 2.02 3.81
C PRO A 147 2.88 0.54 3.42
N ASP A 148 3.62 0.18 2.37
CA ASP A 148 3.78 -1.20 1.90
C ASP A 148 4.24 -2.16 3.02
N THR A 149 5.15 -1.70 3.90
CA THR A 149 5.60 -2.42 5.10
C THR A 149 4.45 -2.76 6.05
N LEU A 150 3.56 -1.79 6.33
CA LEU A 150 2.38 -2.02 7.18
C LEU A 150 1.41 -3.03 6.55
N TYR A 151 1.14 -2.90 5.24
CA TYR A 151 0.23 -3.84 4.56
C TYR A 151 0.79 -5.27 4.54
N LEU A 152 2.10 -5.44 4.32
CA LEU A 152 2.76 -6.74 4.41
C LEU A 152 2.75 -7.29 5.83
N THR A 153 2.97 -6.45 6.84
CA THR A 153 2.89 -6.83 8.26
C THR A 153 1.54 -7.48 8.57
N VAL A 154 0.43 -6.82 8.19
CA VAL A 154 -0.93 -7.35 8.41
C VAL A 154 -1.16 -8.64 7.63
N ASN A 155 -0.66 -8.73 6.38
CA ASN A 155 -0.74 -9.97 5.59
C ASN A 155 -0.03 -11.14 6.30
N TYR A 156 1.15 -10.92 6.86
CA TYR A 156 1.93 -11.96 7.54
C TYR A 156 1.24 -12.41 8.83
N ILE A 157 0.75 -11.47 9.63
CA ILE A 157 -0.02 -11.74 10.85
C ILE A 157 -1.22 -12.65 10.53
N ASP A 158 -2.02 -12.27 9.53
CA ASP A 158 -3.24 -12.99 9.20
C ASP A 158 -2.96 -14.36 8.58
N ARG A 159 -1.96 -14.48 7.71
CA ARG A 159 -1.54 -15.78 7.16
C ARG A 159 -1.02 -16.70 8.25
N TYR A 160 -0.24 -16.17 9.19
CA TYR A 160 0.28 -16.94 10.31
C TYR A 160 -0.84 -17.44 11.22
N MET A 161 -1.76 -16.56 11.62
CA MET A 161 -2.95 -16.93 12.40
C MET A 161 -3.92 -17.85 11.63
N SER A 162 -3.81 -17.93 10.30
CA SER A 162 -4.63 -18.84 9.48
C SER A 162 -4.33 -20.32 9.68
N GLY A 163 -3.17 -20.68 10.24
CA GLY A 163 -2.86 -22.08 10.54
C GLY A 163 -2.15 -22.32 11.87
N ASN A 164 -1.93 -21.27 12.68
CA ASN A 164 -1.34 -21.39 14.00
C ASN A 164 -2.27 -20.79 15.05
N VAL A 165 -2.57 -21.56 16.09
CA VAL A 165 -3.33 -21.07 17.24
C VAL A 165 -2.46 -20.09 18.01
N MET A 166 -2.98 -18.88 18.23
CA MET A 166 -2.30 -17.84 19.00
C MET A 166 -2.88 -17.70 20.38
N ASN A 167 -1.98 -17.51 21.35
CA ASN A 167 -2.33 -17.02 22.68
C ASN A 167 -2.34 -15.48 22.63
N ARG A 168 -3.36 -14.85 23.22
CA ARG A 168 -3.49 -13.38 23.29
C ARG A 168 -2.25 -12.68 23.88
N GLN A 169 -1.56 -13.29 24.84
CA GLN A 169 -0.35 -12.74 25.46
C GLN A 169 0.86 -12.71 24.50
N ARG A 170 0.85 -13.52 23.43
CA ARG A 170 1.92 -13.53 22.41
C ARG A 170 1.53 -12.78 21.14
N LEU A 171 0.36 -12.16 21.10
CA LEU A 171 -0.16 -11.51 19.90
C LEU A 171 0.67 -10.27 19.52
N GLN A 172 1.12 -9.47 20.49
CA GLN A 172 2.01 -8.33 20.23
C GLN A 172 3.39 -8.79 19.73
N LEU A 173 3.96 -9.86 20.31
CA LEU A 173 5.21 -10.47 19.84
C LEU A 173 5.11 -10.89 18.37
N LEU A 174 3.99 -11.53 17.97
CA LEU A 174 3.73 -11.86 16.57
C LEU A 174 3.70 -10.59 15.70
N GLY A 175 3.00 -9.55 16.17
CA GLY A 175 2.90 -8.28 15.45
C GLY A 175 4.25 -7.63 15.15
N VAL A 176 5.11 -7.48 16.17
CA VAL A 176 6.44 -6.88 15.98
C VAL A 176 7.38 -7.75 15.17
N ALA A 177 7.33 -9.07 15.32
CA ALA A 177 8.13 -9.97 14.48
C ALA A 177 7.69 -9.89 13.01
N CYS A 178 6.39 -9.88 12.72
CA CYS A 178 5.87 -9.68 11.37
C CYS A 178 6.25 -8.31 10.79
N MET A 179 6.23 -7.25 11.60
CA MET A 179 6.65 -5.92 11.15
C MET A 179 8.15 -5.84 10.89
N MET A 180 8.97 -6.47 11.73
CA MET A 180 10.41 -6.57 11.51
C MET A 180 10.72 -7.31 10.21
N ILE A 181 10.02 -8.43 9.93
CA ILE A 181 10.16 -9.15 8.67
C ILE A 181 9.74 -8.28 7.48
N ALA A 182 8.61 -7.58 7.58
CA ALA A 182 8.15 -6.69 6.51
C ALA A 182 9.13 -5.53 6.27
N ALA A 183 9.69 -4.96 7.34
CA ALA A 183 10.67 -3.90 7.24
C ALA A 183 11.97 -4.37 6.58
N LYS A 184 12.48 -5.55 6.96
CA LYS A 184 13.64 -6.18 6.28
C LYS A 184 13.38 -6.46 4.79
N TYR A 185 12.11 -6.64 4.41
CA TYR A 185 11.71 -6.96 3.05
C TYR A 185 11.53 -5.71 2.17
N GLU A 186 10.99 -4.62 2.72
CA GLU A 186 10.52 -3.46 1.95
C GLU A 186 11.34 -2.18 2.18
N GLU A 187 11.95 -2.00 3.36
CA GLU A 187 12.66 -0.77 3.72
C GLU A 187 14.10 -0.79 3.20
N ILE A 188 14.59 0.38 2.75
CA ILE A 188 16.01 0.56 2.42
C ILE A 188 16.88 0.38 3.68
N CYS A 189 16.41 0.95 4.80
CA CYS A 189 17.07 0.87 6.10
C CYS A 189 16.06 0.36 7.14
N ALA A 190 15.97 -0.96 7.28
CA ALA A 190 15.10 -1.58 8.26
C ALA A 190 15.57 -1.29 9.71
N PRO A 191 14.65 -1.03 10.66
CA PRO A 191 14.99 -0.93 12.07
C PRO A 191 15.64 -2.20 12.60
N GLN A 192 16.57 -2.05 13.55
CA GLN A 192 17.21 -3.19 14.21
C GLN A 192 16.24 -3.89 15.17
N VAL A 193 16.54 -5.13 15.55
CA VAL A 193 15.67 -5.90 16.47
C VAL A 193 15.54 -5.21 17.84
N GLU A 194 16.58 -4.49 18.27
CA GLU A 194 16.57 -3.67 19.49
C GLU A 194 15.46 -2.62 19.48
N GLU A 195 15.17 -2.00 18.34
CA GLU A 195 14.08 -1.03 18.18
C GLU A 195 12.72 -1.70 18.42
N PHE A 196 12.52 -2.90 17.86
CA PHE A 196 11.29 -3.68 18.07
C PHE A 196 11.14 -4.19 19.52
N CYS A 197 12.24 -4.46 20.22
CA CYS A 197 12.19 -4.72 21.66
C CYS A 197 11.79 -3.44 22.42
N TYR A 198 12.42 -2.31 22.09
CA TYR A 198 12.20 -1.02 22.74
C TYR A 198 10.75 -0.55 22.63
N ILE A 199 10.16 -0.58 21.43
CA ILE A 199 8.78 -0.11 21.20
C ILE A 199 7.71 -0.95 21.91
N THR A 200 8.07 -2.15 22.36
CA THR A 200 7.21 -3.00 23.20
C THR A 200 7.42 -2.76 24.69
N ASP A 201 8.04 -1.64 25.08
CA ASP A 201 8.49 -1.36 26.45
C ASP A 201 9.38 -2.47 27.03
N ASN A 202 10.18 -3.11 26.16
CA ASN A 202 10.98 -4.28 26.50
C ASN A 202 10.16 -5.44 27.11
N THR A 203 8.89 -5.57 26.73
CA THR A 203 8.05 -6.71 27.10
C THR A 203 8.64 -8.02 26.57
N TYR A 204 9.32 -7.97 25.41
CA TYR A 204 9.97 -9.13 24.80
C TYR A 204 11.47 -8.89 24.61
N PHE A 205 12.25 -9.92 24.87
CA PHE A 205 13.70 -9.90 24.65
C PHE A 205 14.04 -10.20 23.19
N ARG A 206 15.25 -9.80 22.78
CA ARG A 206 15.79 -10.01 21.43
C ARG A 206 15.61 -11.45 20.95
N ASP A 207 15.95 -12.43 21.79
CA ASP A 207 15.87 -13.85 21.41
C ASP A 207 14.43 -14.29 21.14
N GLU A 208 13.45 -13.78 21.89
CA GLU A 208 12.03 -14.11 21.66
C GLU A 208 11.51 -13.53 20.34
N VAL A 209 11.94 -12.31 20.00
CA VAL A 209 11.59 -11.66 18.72
C VAL A 209 12.23 -12.42 17.55
N LEU A 210 13.49 -12.83 17.66
CA LEU A 210 14.19 -13.63 16.64
C LEU A 210 13.60 -15.05 16.50
N GLU A 211 13.19 -15.67 17.60
CA GLU A 211 12.51 -16.97 17.57
C GLU A 211 11.14 -16.86 16.89
N MET A 212 10.37 -15.82 17.20
CA MET A 212 9.10 -15.56 16.53
C MET A 212 9.31 -15.27 15.04
N GLU A 213 10.31 -14.46 14.68
CA GLU A 213 10.68 -14.22 13.28
C GLU A 213 10.95 -15.54 12.54
N SER A 214 11.82 -16.39 13.10
CA SER A 214 12.14 -17.69 12.53
C SER A 214 10.89 -18.55 12.35
N THR A 215 10.01 -18.59 13.34
CA THR A 215 8.77 -19.37 13.30
C THR A 215 7.82 -18.87 12.20
N VAL A 216 7.65 -17.55 12.08
CA VAL A 216 6.83 -16.94 11.03
C VAL A 216 7.39 -17.24 9.64
N LEU A 217 8.69 -17.03 9.42
CA LEU A 217 9.34 -17.28 8.13
C LEU A 217 9.23 -18.74 7.70
N ASN A 218 9.47 -19.67 8.63
CA ASN A 218 9.36 -21.11 8.38
C ASN A 218 7.93 -21.51 8.03
N TYR A 219 6.93 -21.00 8.77
CA TYR A 219 5.53 -21.28 8.48
C TYR A 219 5.08 -20.72 7.13
N LEU A 220 5.48 -19.48 6.82
CA LEU A 220 5.17 -18.83 5.55
C LEU A 220 6.05 -19.33 4.39
N LYS A 221 6.98 -20.25 4.64
CA LYS A 221 7.92 -20.82 3.67
C LYS A 221 8.69 -19.75 2.90
N PHE A 222 9.04 -18.67 3.58
CA PHE A 222 9.71 -17.50 3.00
C PHE A 222 8.95 -16.84 1.82
N GLU A 223 7.64 -17.10 1.65
CA GLU A 223 6.83 -16.45 0.63
C GLU A 223 6.35 -15.07 1.08
N MET A 224 7.27 -14.11 1.14
CA MET A 224 7.03 -12.78 1.72
C MET A 224 6.35 -11.81 0.74
N THR A 225 6.60 -11.93 -0.56
CA THR A 225 5.93 -11.07 -1.56
C THR A 225 4.42 -11.38 -1.63
N ALA A 226 3.55 -10.45 -1.23
CA ALA A 226 2.10 -10.61 -1.35
C ALA A 226 1.46 -9.37 -2.00
N PRO A 227 0.54 -9.52 -2.97
CA PRO A 227 -0.22 -8.37 -3.48
C PRO A 227 -1.08 -7.76 -2.38
N THR A 228 -0.95 -6.45 -2.17
CA THR A 228 -1.72 -5.69 -1.18
C THR A 228 -2.61 -4.65 -1.89
N ALA A 229 -3.58 -4.06 -1.18
CA ALA A 229 -4.41 -3.01 -1.77
C ALA A 229 -3.56 -1.80 -2.17
N LYS A 230 -2.46 -1.54 -1.44
CA LYS A 230 -1.49 -0.49 -1.74
C LYS A 230 -0.84 -0.66 -3.12
N CYS A 231 -0.49 -1.90 -3.50
CA CYS A 231 0.09 -2.21 -4.82
C CYS A 231 -0.83 -1.76 -5.97
N PHE A 232 -2.14 -1.96 -5.83
CA PHE A 232 -3.13 -1.61 -6.85
C PHE A 232 -3.51 -0.12 -6.82
N LEU A 233 -3.62 0.47 -5.62
CA LEU A 233 -4.00 1.87 -5.44
C LEU A 233 -3.15 2.83 -6.26
N ARG A 234 -1.83 2.60 -6.33
CA ARG A 234 -0.90 3.49 -7.05
C ARG A 234 -1.30 3.69 -8.52
N ARG A 235 -1.66 2.63 -9.23
CA ARG A 235 -2.15 2.72 -10.63
C ARG A 235 -3.55 3.27 -10.71
N PHE A 236 -4.42 2.85 -9.78
CA PHE A 236 -5.83 3.26 -9.81
C PHE A 236 -6.03 4.74 -9.51
N VAL A 237 -5.18 5.36 -8.68
CA VAL A 237 -5.16 6.82 -8.47
C VAL A 237 -4.87 7.55 -9.79
N ARG A 238 -3.89 7.09 -10.56
CA ARG A 238 -3.56 7.70 -11.87
C ARG A 238 -4.69 7.55 -12.87
N ALA A 239 -5.25 6.35 -12.97
CA ALA A 239 -6.44 6.10 -13.78
C ALA A 239 -7.63 6.96 -13.35
N ALA A 240 -7.76 7.28 -12.06
CA ALA A 240 -8.83 8.10 -11.53
C ALA A 240 -8.67 9.60 -11.80
N GLN A 241 -7.43 10.10 -11.93
CA GLN A 241 -7.07 11.50 -12.17
C GLN A 241 -7.00 11.81 -13.68
N GLY A 242 -6.57 10.85 -14.53
CA GLY A 242 -6.29 11.11 -15.95
C GLY A 242 -5.03 11.97 -16.15
N ILE A 243 -4.50 12.02 -17.38
CA ILE A 243 -3.22 12.70 -17.68
C ILE A 243 -3.30 14.23 -17.57
N ASN A 244 -4.48 14.82 -17.80
CA ASN A 244 -4.64 16.27 -17.94
C ASN A 244 -5.23 16.98 -16.71
N GLU A 245 -5.54 16.25 -15.63
CA GLU A 245 -5.96 16.86 -14.37
C GLU A 245 -4.75 16.98 -13.45
N VAL A 246 -4.63 18.12 -12.76
CA VAL A 246 -3.63 18.28 -11.70
C VAL A 246 -3.84 17.14 -10.69
N PRO A 247 -2.80 16.34 -10.37
CA PRO A 247 -2.94 15.24 -9.41
C PRO A 247 -3.55 15.76 -8.11
N SER A 248 -4.79 15.34 -7.85
CA SER A 248 -5.46 15.68 -6.60
C SER A 248 -4.78 14.87 -5.49
N MET A 249 -3.79 15.46 -4.83
CA MET A 249 -3.18 14.89 -3.63
C MET A 249 -4.25 14.54 -2.59
N GLN A 250 -5.38 15.26 -2.58
CA GLN A 250 -6.52 14.92 -1.72
C GLN A 250 -7.16 13.58 -2.08
N LEU A 251 -7.31 13.26 -3.38
CA LEU A 251 -7.85 11.97 -3.82
C LEU A 251 -6.91 10.84 -3.42
N GLU A 252 -5.62 11.00 -3.64
CA GLU A 252 -4.62 10.00 -3.27
C GLU A 252 -4.61 9.77 -1.75
N CYS A 253 -4.46 10.82 -0.95
CA CYS A 253 -4.46 10.69 0.51
C CYS A 253 -5.76 10.06 1.02
N LEU A 254 -6.91 10.45 0.47
CA LEU A 254 -8.21 9.94 0.90
C LEU A 254 -8.41 8.47 0.50
N ALA A 255 -7.99 8.06 -0.70
CA ALA A 255 -8.05 6.66 -1.11
C ALA A 255 -7.12 5.77 -0.28
N ASN A 256 -5.91 6.25 0.06
CA ASN A 256 -5.01 5.54 0.97
C ASN A 256 -5.61 5.43 2.37
N TYR A 257 -6.19 6.50 2.91
CA TYR A 257 -6.90 6.50 4.20
C TYR A 257 -8.00 5.42 4.25
N ILE A 258 -8.88 5.41 3.24
CA ILE A 258 -10.00 4.47 3.16
C ILE A 258 -9.50 3.03 3.06
N ALA A 259 -8.48 2.77 2.25
CA ALA A 259 -7.91 1.44 2.14
C ALA A 259 -7.19 1.01 3.42
N GLU A 260 -6.51 1.91 4.12
CA GLU A 260 -5.81 1.59 5.37
C GLU A 260 -6.82 1.26 6.48
N LEU A 261 -7.98 1.93 6.54
CA LEU A 261 -9.07 1.54 7.45
C LEU A 261 -9.51 0.08 7.28
N SER A 262 -9.39 -0.49 6.07
CA SER A 262 -9.74 -1.89 5.83
C SER A 262 -8.83 -2.88 6.56
N LEU A 263 -7.62 -2.47 6.96
CA LEU A 263 -6.68 -3.33 7.69
C LEU A 263 -7.18 -3.66 9.10
N LEU A 264 -7.90 -2.74 9.75
CA LEU A 264 -8.45 -2.94 11.09
C LEU A 264 -9.56 -4.00 11.12
N GLU A 265 -10.41 -4.00 10.09
CA GLU A 265 -11.65 -4.77 10.09
C GLU A 265 -11.43 -6.18 9.52
N TYR A 266 -11.63 -7.20 10.37
CA TYR A 266 -11.42 -8.60 9.98
C TYR A 266 -12.31 -9.02 8.81
N SER A 267 -13.55 -8.54 8.76
CA SER A 267 -14.49 -8.91 7.69
C SER A 267 -14.02 -8.46 6.30
N MET A 268 -13.16 -7.43 6.22
CA MET A 268 -12.62 -6.94 4.95
C MET A 268 -11.70 -7.95 4.25
N LEU A 269 -11.21 -8.97 4.98
CA LEU A 269 -10.46 -10.08 4.39
C LEU A 269 -11.28 -10.87 3.36
N CYS A 270 -12.61 -10.73 3.32
CA CYS A 270 -13.47 -11.36 2.32
C CYS A 270 -13.34 -10.75 0.92
N TYR A 271 -12.72 -9.57 0.79
CA TYR A 271 -12.47 -8.91 -0.48
C TYR A 271 -11.04 -9.14 -0.98
N ALA A 272 -10.87 -9.16 -2.30
CA ALA A 272 -9.54 -9.20 -2.91
C ALA A 272 -8.84 -7.83 -2.74
N PRO A 273 -7.49 -7.79 -2.61
CA PRO A 273 -6.75 -6.53 -2.49
C PRO A 273 -7.05 -5.52 -3.61
N SER A 274 -7.19 -5.98 -4.86
CA SER A 274 -7.56 -5.13 -5.99
C SER A 274 -8.97 -4.54 -5.87
N LEU A 275 -9.92 -5.30 -5.31
CA LEU A 275 -11.29 -4.87 -5.09
C LEU A 275 -11.37 -3.82 -3.99
N VAL A 276 -10.60 -3.98 -2.90
CA VAL A 276 -10.48 -2.98 -1.83
C VAL A 276 -9.90 -1.67 -2.39
N ALA A 277 -8.82 -1.76 -3.19
CA ALA A 277 -8.21 -0.59 -3.80
C ALA A 277 -9.18 0.17 -4.73
N ALA A 278 -9.88 -0.54 -5.61
CA ALA A 278 -10.87 0.05 -6.53
C ALA A 278 -12.04 0.69 -5.75
N SER A 279 -12.54 0.01 -4.72
CA SER A 279 -13.63 0.50 -3.87
C SER A 279 -13.22 1.74 -3.05
N ALA A 280 -11.96 1.79 -2.58
CA ALA A 280 -11.42 2.96 -1.91
C ALA A 280 -11.34 4.18 -2.84
N ILE A 281 -10.99 3.99 -4.12
CA ILE A 281 -11.00 5.05 -5.14
C ILE A 281 -12.42 5.53 -5.41
N PHE A 282 -13.37 4.61 -5.57
CA PHE A 282 -14.79 4.95 -5.73
C PHE A 282 -15.26 5.83 -4.57
N LEU A 283 -15.02 5.38 -3.34
CA LEU A 283 -15.49 6.08 -2.15
C LEU A 283 -14.78 7.42 -1.97
N ALA A 284 -13.48 7.51 -2.25
CA ALA A 284 -12.73 8.75 -2.19
C ALA A 284 -13.29 9.80 -3.18
N LYS A 285 -13.57 9.39 -4.43
CA LYS A 285 -14.20 10.27 -5.43
C LYS A 285 -15.59 10.72 -4.99
N TYR A 286 -16.38 9.82 -4.39
CA TYR A 286 -17.69 10.16 -3.84
C TYR A 286 -17.60 11.19 -2.72
N ILE A 287 -16.72 11.00 -1.74
CA ILE A 287 -16.55 11.93 -0.61
C ILE A 287 -16.07 13.31 -1.08
N LEU A 288 -15.17 13.35 -2.08
CA LEU A 288 -14.69 14.62 -2.63
C LEU A 288 -15.73 15.34 -3.50
N LEU A 289 -16.53 14.59 -4.26
CA LEU A 289 -17.51 15.13 -5.21
C LEU A 289 -18.84 14.35 -5.13
N PRO A 290 -19.65 14.52 -4.06
CA PRO A 290 -20.84 13.71 -3.84
C PRO A 290 -21.90 13.82 -4.95
N SER A 291 -21.93 14.95 -5.65
CA SER A 291 -22.86 15.21 -6.75
C SER A 291 -22.46 14.55 -8.08
N LYS A 292 -21.28 13.91 -8.17
CA LYS A 292 -20.78 13.27 -9.39
C LYS A 292 -20.74 11.75 -9.21
N LYS A 293 -21.11 11.00 -10.26
CA LYS A 293 -20.95 9.55 -10.28
C LYS A 293 -19.47 9.19 -10.14
N PRO A 294 -19.05 8.47 -9.09
CA PRO A 294 -17.62 8.25 -8.81
C PRO A 294 -16.92 7.41 -9.88
N TRP A 295 -17.66 6.48 -10.48
CA TRP A 295 -17.17 5.56 -11.50
C TRP A 295 -17.49 6.02 -12.93
N VAL A 296 -18.12 7.19 -13.15
CA VAL A 296 -18.43 7.74 -14.48
C VAL A 296 -18.05 9.23 -14.53
N LEU A 297 -17.10 9.65 -15.38
CA LEU A 297 -16.63 11.02 -15.44
C LEU A 297 -17.22 11.74 -16.67
N LYS A 298 -18.20 12.62 -16.41
CA LYS A 298 -18.70 13.69 -17.29
C LYS A 298 -19.77 13.33 -18.35
N LEU A 299 -21.01 13.69 -18.01
CA LEU A 299 -21.95 14.33 -18.95
C LEU A 299 -21.67 15.84 -18.87
N THR A 300 -20.82 16.39 -19.74
CA THR A 300 -20.94 17.81 -20.08
C THR A 300 -21.65 17.90 -21.41
N ILE A 301 -22.90 18.33 -21.38
CA ILE A 301 -23.53 18.90 -22.56
C ILE A 301 -22.80 20.22 -22.79
N ILE A 302 -21.87 20.25 -23.74
CA ILE A 302 -21.43 21.51 -24.34
C ILE A 302 -22.50 21.84 -25.40
N PRO A 303 -23.14 23.02 -25.37
CA PRO A 303 -24.02 23.42 -26.45
C PRO A 303 -23.16 23.68 -27.70
N ASP A 304 -23.17 22.70 -28.60
CA ASP A 304 -22.69 22.69 -29.97
C ASP A 304 -21.17 22.97 -30.24
N PRO A 305 -20.44 22.05 -30.91
CA PRO A 305 -20.92 20.80 -31.53
C PRO A 305 -20.93 19.63 -30.52
N PRO A 306 -21.78 18.60 -30.75
CA PRO A 306 -21.97 17.50 -29.81
C PRO A 306 -20.83 16.48 -29.97
N PHE A 307 -19.80 16.57 -29.11
CA PHE A 307 -18.99 15.40 -28.78
C PHE A 307 -19.56 14.78 -27.51
N LEU A 308 -20.22 13.64 -27.68
CA LEU A 308 -20.83 12.86 -26.62
C LEU A 308 -19.79 11.98 -25.91
N LEU A 309 -20.05 11.77 -24.62
CA LEU A 309 -19.65 10.64 -23.78
C LEU A 309 -18.14 10.47 -23.54
N GLN A 310 -17.65 11.07 -22.45
CA GLN A 310 -16.49 10.52 -21.76
C GLN A 310 -17.00 9.44 -20.80
N GLN A 311 -17.30 8.23 -21.28
CA GLN A 311 -17.45 7.11 -20.35
C GLN A 311 -16.07 6.80 -19.75
N ASN A 312 -16.03 6.40 -18.48
CA ASN A 312 -14.80 6.07 -17.74
C ASN A 312 -14.20 4.73 -18.19
N SER A 313 -13.87 4.65 -19.49
CA SER A 313 -13.15 3.52 -20.08
C SER A 313 -11.83 3.28 -19.34
N THR A 314 -11.10 4.33 -18.95
CA THR A 314 -9.80 4.23 -18.28
C THR A 314 -9.87 3.54 -16.91
N LEU A 315 -10.70 4.01 -15.97
CA LEU A 315 -10.79 3.39 -14.63
C LEU A 315 -11.26 1.95 -14.71
N GLN A 316 -12.31 1.68 -15.49
CA GLN A 316 -12.81 0.33 -15.70
C GLN A 316 -11.78 -0.56 -16.42
N HIS A 317 -11.03 -0.02 -17.39
CA HIS A 317 -9.96 -0.72 -18.11
C HIS A 317 -8.83 -1.15 -17.16
N TYR A 318 -8.34 -0.25 -16.31
CA TYR A 318 -7.23 -0.56 -15.41
C TYR A 318 -7.64 -1.37 -14.18
N THR A 319 -8.87 -1.18 -13.68
CA THR A 319 -9.37 -1.91 -12.49
C THR A 319 -10.03 -3.23 -12.84
N LEU A 320 -10.55 -3.38 -14.07
CA LEU A 320 -11.39 -4.48 -14.53
C LEU A 320 -12.70 -4.64 -13.75
N TYR A 321 -13.12 -3.62 -12.99
CA TYR A 321 -14.35 -3.65 -12.18
C TYR A 321 -15.39 -2.65 -12.70
N LYS A 322 -16.64 -3.10 -12.77
CA LYS A 322 -17.83 -2.28 -12.99
C LYS A 322 -18.34 -1.76 -11.64
N PRO A 323 -19.18 -0.69 -11.62
CA PRO A 323 -19.72 -0.15 -10.37
C PRO A 323 -20.45 -1.20 -9.52
N VAL A 324 -21.18 -2.11 -10.17
CA VAL A 324 -21.92 -3.18 -9.48
C VAL A 324 -21.00 -4.12 -8.72
N ASP A 325 -19.80 -4.40 -9.25
CA ASP A 325 -18.83 -5.31 -8.64
C ASP A 325 -18.25 -4.72 -7.34
N LEU A 326 -18.25 -3.39 -7.22
CA LEU A 326 -17.71 -2.66 -6.07
C LEU A 326 -18.71 -2.48 -4.93
N SER A 327 -20.00 -2.75 -5.16
CA SER A 327 -21.08 -2.23 -4.30
C SER A 327 -20.93 -2.63 -2.84
N ASP A 328 -20.67 -3.90 -2.57
CA ASP A 328 -20.60 -4.41 -1.19
C ASP A 328 -19.33 -3.93 -0.47
N CYS A 329 -18.18 -4.01 -1.14
CA CYS A 329 -16.91 -3.53 -0.59
C CYS A 329 -16.95 -2.00 -0.32
N VAL A 330 -17.56 -1.22 -1.21
CA VAL A 330 -17.76 0.23 -1.00
C VAL A 330 -18.65 0.50 0.20
N LYS A 331 -19.76 -0.22 0.37
CA LYS A 331 -20.66 -0.05 1.53
C LYS A 331 -19.94 -0.40 2.83
N ASP A 332 -19.12 -1.44 2.82
CA ASP A 332 -18.37 -1.87 4.01
C ASP A 332 -17.31 -0.83 4.38
N LEU A 333 -16.51 -0.36 3.41
CA LEU A 333 -15.57 0.75 3.60
C LEU A 333 -16.25 2.04 4.05
N HIS A 334 -17.45 2.32 3.52
CA HIS A 334 -18.24 3.49 3.90
C HIS A 334 -18.68 3.43 5.36
N ARG A 335 -19.10 2.25 5.87
CA ARG A 335 -19.38 2.06 7.29
C ARG A 335 -18.14 2.35 8.16
N LEU A 336 -16.96 1.88 7.75
CA LEU A 336 -15.70 2.18 8.45
C LEU A 336 -15.39 3.69 8.46
N CYS A 337 -15.69 4.40 7.37
CA CYS A 337 -15.52 5.85 7.28
C CYS A 337 -16.50 6.63 8.16
N CYS A 338 -17.77 6.20 8.23
CA CYS A 338 -18.82 6.87 9.01
C CYS A 338 -18.79 6.54 10.51
N GLY A 339 -18.35 5.35 10.91
CA GLY A 339 -18.26 4.92 12.32
C GLY A 339 -17.23 5.68 13.17
N GLY A 340 -16.52 6.64 12.57
CA GLY A 340 -15.34 7.29 13.12
C GLY A 340 -15.49 8.16 14.35
N HIS A 341 -16.66 8.78 14.54
CA HIS A 341 -16.83 9.71 15.65
C HIS A 341 -16.79 9.01 17.03
N ASN A 342 -16.94 7.68 17.05
CA ASN A 342 -16.92 6.86 18.27
C ASN A 342 -15.97 5.64 18.17
N SER A 343 -15.01 5.63 17.24
CA SER A 343 -14.05 4.51 17.12
C SER A 343 -13.11 4.49 18.33
N THR A 344 -13.00 3.34 19.00
CA THR A 344 -12.04 3.13 20.09
C THR A 344 -10.60 2.96 19.61
N LEU A 345 -10.40 2.87 18.28
CA LEU A 345 -9.13 2.65 17.60
C LEU A 345 -8.84 3.86 16.70
N PRO A 346 -8.05 4.84 17.16
CA PRO A 346 -7.91 6.14 16.51
C PRO A 346 -6.71 6.27 15.56
N ALA A 347 -5.72 5.38 15.61
CA ALA A 347 -4.38 5.62 15.04
C ALA A 347 -4.41 6.02 13.56
N ILE A 348 -5.16 5.27 12.72
CA ILE A 348 -5.31 5.58 11.29
C ILE A 348 -5.98 6.95 11.10
N ARG A 349 -7.01 7.27 11.88
CA ARG A 349 -7.72 8.56 11.75
C ARG A 349 -6.85 9.72 12.19
N GLU A 350 -6.06 9.56 13.23
CA GLU A 350 -5.13 10.57 13.72
C GLU A 350 -4.00 10.79 12.72
N LYS A 351 -3.40 9.72 12.20
CA LYS A 351 -2.45 9.76 11.08
C LYS A 351 -2.98 10.60 9.93
N TYR A 352 -4.12 10.21 9.33
CA TYR A 352 -4.69 10.91 8.17
C TYR A 352 -5.40 12.24 8.51
N SER A 353 -5.44 12.62 9.78
CA SER A 353 -5.85 13.94 10.26
C SER A 353 -4.70 14.96 10.30
N GLN A 354 -3.47 14.55 9.99
CA GLN A 354 -2.32 15.44 9.92
C GLN A 354 -2.26 16.22 8.59
N HIS A 355 -1.55 17.36 8.61
CA HIS A 355 -1.37 18.22 7.43
C HIS A 355 -0.71 17.50 6.26
N LYS A 356 0.27 16.60 6.53
CA LYS A 356 0.95 15.82 5.48
C LYS A 356 -0.01 14.97 4.64
N TYR A 357 -1.13 14.54 5.23
CA TYR A 357 -2.19 13.79 4.55
C TYR A 357 -3.40 14.64 4.19
N LYS A 358 -3.25 15.97 4.10
CA LYS A 358 -4.29 16.92 3.67
C LYS A 358 -5.58 16.87 4.50
N PHE A 359 -5.48 16.47 5.77
CA PHE A 359 -6.61 16.37 6.70
C PHE A 359 -7.77 15.51 6.17
N VAL A 360 -7.50 14.51 5.32
CA VAL A 360 -8.56 13.75 4.63
C VAL A 360 -9.46 12.98 5.58
N ALA A 361 -8.97 12.57 6.75
CA ALA A 361 -9.79 11.92 7.77
C ALA A 361 -10.80 12.89 8.45
N LYS A 362 -10.59 14.21 8.35
CA LYS A 362 -11.50 15.25 8.86
C LYS A 362 -12.56 15.68 7.83
N LYS A 363 -12.52 15.16 6.61
CA LYS A 363 -13.52 15.50 5.59
C LYS A 363 -14.87 14.88 5.97
N TYR A 364 -15.94 15.62 5.64
CA TYR A 364 -17.30 15.13 5.82
C TYR A 364 -17.55 13.92 4.90
N CYS A 365 -17.91 12.78 5.50
CA CYS A 365 -18.38 11.61 4.78
C CYS A 365 -19.91 11.64 4.71
N PRO A 366 -20.52 11.70 3.52
CA PRO A 366 -21.98 11.66 3.39
C PRO A 366 -22.56 10.39 4.05
N PRO A 367 -23.74 10.45 4.70
CA PRO A 367 -24.26 9.36 5.52
C PRO A 367 -24.77 8.15 4.72
N SER A 368 -24.99 8.32 3.42
CA SER A 368 -25.50 7.26 2.55
C SER A 368 -25.02 7.49 1.12
N ILE A 369 -24.68 6.40 0.42
CA ILE A 369 -24.31 6.44 -0.99
C ILE A 369 -25.56 6.13 -1.85
N PRO A 370 -25.92 6.96 -2.83
CA PRO A 370 -27.03 6.68 -3.73
C PRO A 370 -26.87 5.35 -4.48
N GLY A 371 -27.89 4.48 -4.44
CA GLY A 371 -27.85 3.16 -5.08
C GLY A 371 -27.64 3.22 -6.61
N GLU A 372 -28.11 4.29 -7.23
CA GLU A 372 -27.94 4.61 -8.66
C GLU A 372 -26.48 4.80 -9.10
N PHE A 373 -25.54 4.95 -8.16
CA PHE A 373 -24.11 5.01 -8.45
C PHE A 373 -23.49 3.64 -8.71
N PHE A 374 -24.19 2.56 -8.35
CA PHE A 374 -23.76 1.18 -8.60
C PHE A 374 -24.43 0.53 -9.81
N GLN A 375 -25.41 1.20 -10.43
CA GLN A 375 -26.10 0.68 -11.61
C GLN A 375 -25.27 0.95 -12.87
N ASN A 376 -25.14 -0.08 -13.72
CA ASN A 376 -24.64 0.11 -15.08
C ASN A 376 -25.66 0.97 -15.82
N LEU A 377 -25.24 2.12 -16.35
CA LEU A 377 -26.05 2.89 -17.28
C LEU A 377 -26.10 2.10 -18.59
N GLY A 378 -27.05 1.18 -18.70
CA GLY A 378 -27.43 0.60 -19.98
C GLY A 378 -28.15 1.67 -20.78
N TRP A 379 -27.60 2.02 -21.94
CA TRP A 379 -28.34 2.65 -23.02
C TRP A 379 -28.38 1.67 -24.17
#